data_AF-A0A1C3XP00-F1
#
_entry.id   AF-A0A1C3XP00-F1
#
_cell.length_a   1.000
_cell.length_b   1.000
_cell.length_c   1.000
_cell.angle_alpha   90.00
_cell.angle_beta   90.00
_cell.angle_gamma   90.00
#
_symmetry.space_group_name_H-M   'P 1'
#
loop_
_entity.id
_entity.type
_entity.pdbx_description
1 polymer ?
#
loop_
_entity_poly.entity_id
_entity_poly.type
_entity_poly.pdbx_seq_one_letter_code
_entity_poly.pdbx_strand_id
1 'polypeptide(L)' 'MFAVMESESWEVAMNHRGVEFTVAKTAIPGIWQWQFRVGEQVKTGKTETKIDLLAIRRVQLRIDRELKRSARRPEPAG' A
#
# COMPACT_ATOMS: atom_id res chain seq x y z
N MET A 1 -5.54 -15.28 3.41
CA MET A 1 -6.93 -15.55 3.04
C MET A 1 -7.80 -15.09 4.22
N PHE A 2 -8.50 -13.97 4.08
CA PHE A 2 -9.54 -13.51 5.02
C PHE A 2 -10.78 -13.21 4.20
N ALA A 3 -11.93 -13.57 4.78
CA ALA A 3 -13.19 -13.89 4.13
C ALA A 3 -13.88 -12.72 3.42
N VAL A 4 -14.64 -13.12 2.41
CA VAL A 4 -15.52 -12.37 1.52
C VAL A 4 -16.50 -11.47 2.28
N MET A 5 -16.51 -10.18 1.93
CA MET A 5 -17.66 -9.27 2.08
C MET A 5 -17.75 -8.46 0.78
N GLU A 6 -18.67 -8.88 -0.09
CA GLU A 6 -19.00 -8.18 -1.34
C GLU A 6 -19.87 -6.95 -1.05
N SER A 7 -19.42 -5.78 -1.51
CA SER A 7 -20.26 -4.72 -2.09
C SER A 7 -19.35 -3.65 -2.70
N GLU A 8 -19.00 -3.90 -3.95
CA GLU A 8 -18.49 -3.05 -5.04
C GLU A 8 -17.42 -1.96 -4.81
N SER A 9 -16.32 -2.17 -5.55
CA SER A 9 -15.49 -1.14 -6.20
C SER A 9 -14.30 -0.51 -5.46
N TRP A 10 -13.56 -1.20 -4.57
CA TRP A 10 -12.21 -0.72 -4.17
C TRP A 10 -11.13 -1.81 -3.97
N GLU A 11 -11.32 -3.02 -4.51
CA GLU A 11 -10.21 -3.96 -4.80
C GLU A 11 -9.51 -3.62 -6.12
N VAL A 12 -9.42 -2.34 -6.47
CA VAL A 12 -8.64 -1.93 -7.63
C VAL A 12 -7.17 -1.99 -7.21
N ALA A 13 -6.47 -3.03 -7.65
CA ALA A 13 -5.01 -3.04 -7.60
C ALA A 13 -4.53 -1.77 -8.32
N MET A 14 -4.00 -0.82 -7.55
CA MET A 14 -3.49 0.43 -8.06
C MET A 14 -2.00 0.27 -8.37
N ASN A 15 -1.51 0.99 -9.37
CA ASN A 15 -0.09 1.05 -9.66
C ASN A 15 0.48 2.43 -9.31
N HIS A 16 1.60 2.46 -8.61
CA HIS A 16 2.40 3.68 -8.43
C HIS A 16 3.86 3.37 -8.71
N ARG A 17 4.39 3.93 -9.81
CA ARG A 17 5.80 3.76 -10.22
C ARG A 17 6.21 2.29 -10.39
N GLY A 18 5.33 1.47 -10.97
CA GLY A 18 5.59 0.04 -11.19
C GLY A 18 5.34 -0.84 -9.96
N VAL A 19 4.90 -0.27 -8.83
CA VAL A 19 4.52 -1.03 -7.63
C VAL A 19 3.01 -1.15 -7.56
N GLU A 20 2.54 -2.40 -7.53
CA GLU A 20 1.14 -2.71 -7.25
C GLU A 20 0.84 -2.57 -5.76
N PHE A 21 -0.28 -1.92 -5.45
CA PHE A 21 -0.74 -1.72 -4.08
C PHE A 21 -2.26 -1.76 -3.96
N THR A 22 -2.74 -2.05 -2.76
CA THR A 22 -4.15 -2.00 -2.40
C THR A 22 -4.36 -1.12 -1.19
N VAL A 23 -5.55 -0.49 -1.12
CA VAL A 23 -6.01 0.27 0.03
C VAL A 23 -7.47 -0.08 0.27
N ALA A 24 -7.79 -0.63 1.44
CA ALA A 24 -9.12 -1.11 1.79
C ALA A 24 -9.65 -0.37 3.03
N LYS A 25 -10.94 -0.03 3.00
CA LYS A 25 -11.65 0.44 4.20
C LYS A 25 -11.71 -0.68 5.21
N THR A 26 -11.54 -0.37 6.49
CA THR A 26 -11.81 -1.34 7.57
C THR A 26 -13.22 -1.14 8.12
N ALA A 27 -13.66 -2.07 8.99
CA ALA A 27 -14.91 -1.91 9.75
C ALA A 27 -14.92 -0.66 10.66
N ILE A 28 -13.74 -0.07 10.95
CA ILE A 28 -13.62 1.14 11.76
C ILE A 28 -13.56 2.36 10.82
N PRO A 29 -14.55 3.28 10.90
CA PRO A 29 -14.55 4.49 10.09
C PRO A 29 -13.27 5.30 10.25
N GLY A 30 -12.70 5.72 9.13
CA GLY A 30 -11.45 6.48 9.13
C GLY A 30 -10.19 5.62 9.27
N ILE A 31 -10.28 4.30 9.49
CA ILE A 31 -9.12 3.41 9.45
C ILE A 31 -9.11 2.64 8.13
N TRP A 32 -7.96 2.70 7.46
CA TRP A 32 -7.68 2.02 6.20
C TRP A 32 -6.55 1.03 6.38
N GLN A 33 -6.67 -0.14 5.76
CA GLN A 33 -5.60 -1.10 5.59
C GLN A 33 -4.98 -0.95 4.21
N TRP A 34 -3.69 -1.24 4.09
CA TRP A 34 -3.00 -1.21 2.81
C TRP A 34 -1.96 -2.33 2.72
N GLN A 35 -1.66 -2.75 1.49
CA GLN A 35 -0.48 -3.55 1.20
C GLN A 35 0.16 -3.12 -0.12
N PHE A 36 1.46 -3.37 -0.27
CA PHE A 36 2.18 -3.26 -1.53
C PHE A 36 3.38 -4.21 -1.56
N ARG A 37 3.91 -4.51 -2.75
CA ARG A 37 5.09 -5.36 -2.92
C ARG A 37 6.25 -4.60 -3.55
N VAL A 38 7.44 -4.71 -2.99
CA VAL A 38 8.69 -4.22 -3.61
C VAL A 38 9.70 -5.35 -3.63
N GLY A 39 10.07 -5.81 -4.82
CA GLY A 39 10.83 -7.05 -4.98
C GLY A 39 10.07 -8.24 -4.37
N GLU A 40 10.73 -8.99 -3.51
CA GLU A 40 10.13 -10.13 -2.79
C GLU A 40 9.41 -9.74 -1.49
N GLN A 41 9.53 -8.47 -1.06
CA GLN A 41 8.99 -8.02 0.21
C GLN A 41 7.57 -7.47 0.05
N VAL A 42 6.61 -8.12 0.73
CA VAL A 42 5.26 -7.58 0.92
C VAL A 42 5.26 -6.70 2.17
N LYS A 43 4.80 -5.46 2.03
CA LYS A 43 4.62 -4.51 3.13
C LYS A 43 3.15 -4.25 3.34
N THR A 44 2.72 -4.27 4.58
CA THR A 44 1.34 -4.03 4.99
C THR A 44 1.29 -2.97 6.08
N GLY A 45 0.11 -2.39 6.30
CA GLY A 45 -0.11 -1.53 7.44
C GLY A 45 -1.48 -0.88 7.45
N LYS A 46 -1.62 0.15 8.29
CA LYS A 46 -2.84 0.95 8.39
C LYS A 46 -2.54 2.44 8.24
N THR A 47 -3.57 3.23 7.92
CA THR A 47 -3.55 4.69 8.00
C THR A 47 -4.89 5.19 8.49
N GLU A 48 -4.87 6.22 9.34
CA GLU A 48 -6.08 6.84 9.88
C GLU A 48 -6.36 8.17 9.19
N THR A 49 -7.47 8.24 8.47
CA THR A 49 -7.99 9.44 7.80
C THR A 49 -9.43 9.22 7.37
N LYS A 50 -10.27 10.24 7.55
CA LYS A 50 -11.64 10.27 7.00
C LYS A 50 -11.70 10.67 5.52
N ILE A 51 -10.57 11.08 4.94
CA ILE A 51 -10.44 11.49 3.53
C ILE A 51 -9.89 10.32 2.72
N ASP A 52 -10.70 9.75 1.83
CA ASP A 52 -10.38 8.57 1.01
C ASP A 52 -9.11 8.77 0.16
N LEU A 53 -9.03 9.88 -0.58
CA LEU A 53 -7.85 10.21 -1.40
C LEU A 53 -6.57 10.36 -0.57
N LEU A 54 -6.67 10.78 0.68
CA LEU A 54 -5.51 10.92 1.57
C LEU A 54 -4.98 9.56 2.00
N ALA A 55 -5.84 8.53 2.12
CA ALA A 55 -5.40 7.17 2.41
C ALA A 55 -4.50 6.66 1.27
N ILE A 56 -4.94 6.81 0.02
CA ILE A 56 -4.19 6.45 -1.19
C ILE A 56 -2.87 7.22 -1.25
N ARG A 57 -2.90 8.55 -1.11
CA ARG A 57 -1.71 9.39 -1.19
C ARG A 57 -0.65 9.01 -0.15
N ARG A 58 -1.08 8.65 1.06
CA ARG A 58 -0.17 8.19 2.13
C ARG A 58 0.48 6.85 1.82
N VAL A 59 -0.16 5.98 1.03
CA VAL A 59 0.46 4.72 0.57
C VAL A 59 1.46 4.98 -0.55
N GLN A 60 1.12 5.84 -1.53
CA GLN A 60 2.06 6.29 -2.57
C GLN A 60 3.35 6.89 -1.96
N LEU A 61 3.23 7.76 -0.95
CA LEU A 61 4.40 8.31 -0.24
C LEU A 61 5.24 7.25 0.49
N ARG A 62 4.62 6.16 0.97
CA ARG A 62 5.36 5.04 1.58
C ARG A 62 6.14 4.25 0.52
N ILE A 63 5.51 4.02 -0.64
CA ILE A 63 6.16 3.39 -1.80
C ILE A 63 7.36 4.23 -2.25
N ASP A 64 7.20 5.54 -2.43
CA ASP A 64 8.30 6.43 -2.83
C ASP A 64 9.48 6.37 -1.87
N ARG A 65 9.21 6.33 -0.55
CA ARG A 65 10.25 6.18 0.47
C ARG A 65 10.94 4.83 0.39
N GLU A 66 10.21 3.76 0.10
CA GLU A 66 10.79 2.42 -0.05
C GLU A 66 11.67 2.31 -1.28
N LEU A 67 11.17 2.77 -2.44
CA LEU A 67 11.97 2.80 -3.67
C LEU A 67 13.25 3.61 -3.49
N LYS A 68 13.18 4.77 -2.81
CA LYS A 68 14.36 5.60 -2.50
C LYS A 68 15.33 4.94 -1.50
N ARG A 69 14.85 4.02 -0.64
CA ARG A 69 15.69 3.23 0.26
C ARG A 69 16.38 2.10 -0.49
N SER A 70 15.64 1.36 -1.32
CA SER A 70 16.19 0.27 -2.13
C SER A 70 17.24 0.77 -3.11
N ALA A 71 17.00 1.90 -3.79
CA ALA A 71 17.98 2.50 -4.70
C ALA A 71 19.27 3.00 -4.01
N ARG A 72 19.24 3.22 -2.69
CA ARG A 72 20.40 3.68 -1.90
C ARG A 72 21.16 2.55 -1.22
N ARG A 73 20.65 1.33 -1.27
CA ARG A 73 21.37 0.15 -0.79
C ARG A 73 22.09 -0.45 -2.01
N PRO A 74 23.36 -0.12 -2.25
CA PRO A 74 24.12 -0.89 -3.23
C PRO A 74 24.10 -2.35 -2.76
N GLU A 75 23.86 -3.25 -3.70
CA GLU A 75 24.09 -4.68 -3.52
C GLU A 75 25.49 -4.84 -2.91
N PRO A 76 25.68 -5.61 -1.81
CA PRO A 76 27.02 -5.88 -1.35
C PRO A 76 27.77 -6.54 -2.52
N ALA A 77 28.82 -5.89 -3.00
CA ALA A 77 29.69 -6.43 -4.02
C ALA A 77 30.23 -7.77 -3.50
N GLY A 78 29.69 -8.85 -4.06
CA GLY A 78 30.23 -10.20 -3.93
C GLY A 78 31.44 -10.36 -4.84
#